data_AF-A0A8S3SHI6-F1
#
_entry.id   AF-A0A8S3SHI6-F1
#
_cell.length_a   1.000
_cell.length_b   1.000
_cell.length_c   1.000
_cell.angle_alpha   90.00
_cell.angle_beta   90.00
_cell.angle_gamma   90.00
#
_symmetry.space_group_name_H-M   'P 1'
#
loop_
_entity.id
_entity.type
_entity.pdbx_description
1 polymer ?
#
loop_
_entity_poly.entity_id
_entity_poly.type
_entity_poly.pdbx_seq_one_letter_code
_entity_poly.pdbx_strand_id
1 'polypeptide(L)'
;MNDTFKQYSPQNSQIVHILTEIGTPVRQNVNNDDSMVDSQDFQDSSQGTHFIPNQDFIAMLDLELIDLPRDSYIVKLIELTNDSDDTITWYRSMLTSRAKSIQGCPLGKLITRKSTNRGSSSQKYAKDCYLLQQFISGDPSSIDEVFRKDEPKSVSEHNAVPLNCHLIELKTTLHMTIDRLNEVEKLGKANRTVIEKLQTENEKLRRELEDSNERLSKHIVFSERKYTQYEANLKLLNQQSKAIGEFDFNMYSEKIKQIGNEQIRHSKLLLSAQKSFNELKMSCQQSYATKVNPHITPDNIPVSSTDSTTQSYNSRMRSPESEISNGTVKDSQQTHETLRTNVLAKKDDSYKNDEPTTFKIPVRLQGSTAAVQSTDDNFFTGVSRKRSARYYLSGIDSKSTRSGIMTYLESRNVQVTYLRLFQSRNSLRYVSAKLNVSEQCANIIEGENFWPSGVHCRCWLSNQAWYQRSSEVPSDLKQGEN
;
A
#
# COMPACT_ATOMS: atom_id res chain seq x y z
N MET A 1 25.44 54.08 -37.35
CA MET A 1 25.57 52.64 -37.06
C MET A 1 24.62 52.35 -35.90
N ASN A 2 23.82 51.31 -35.99
CA ASN A 2 22.51 51.32 -35.35
C ASN A 2 22.50 50.59 -34.01
N ASP A 3 22.12 51.30 -32.96
CA ASP A 3 21.58 50.68 -31.76
C ASP A 3 20.31 49.90 -32.08
N THR A 4 20.05 48.80 -31.37
CA THR A 4 18.73 48.17 -31.33
C THR A 4 18.52 47.51 -29.97
N PHE A 5 18.05 48.31 -29.01
CA PHE A 5 17.44 47.78 -27.78
C PHE A 5 16.29 46.83 -28.15
N LYS A 6 16.33 45.59 -27.65
CA LYS A 6 15.16 44.70 -27.64
C LYS A 6 14.63 44.57 -26.21
N GLN A 7 13.56 45.30 -25.92
CA GLN A 7 12.71 45.03 -24.77
C GLN A 7 12.06 43.65 -24.94
N TYR A 8 12.07 42.84 -23.88
CA TYR A 8 11.19 41.67 -23.78
C TYR A 8 10.13 41.94 -22.70
N SER A 9 8.86 41.86 -23.11
CA SER A 9 7.70 42.08 -22.24
C SER A 9 7.20 40.75 -21.66
N PRO A 10 6.93 40.65 -20.35
CA PRO A 10 6.39 39.43 -19.73
C PRO A 10 4.87 39.37 -19.87
N GLN A 11 4.35 38.77 -20.94
CA GLN A 11 2.94 38.36 -20.99
C GLN A 11 2.74 37.08 -20.15
N ASN A 12 2.35 37.28 -18.89
CA ASN A 12 2.04 36.19 -17.96
C ASN A 12 0.55 36.21 -17.61
N SER A 13 -0.27 35.55 -18.44
CA SER A 13 -1.71 35.36 -18.21
C SER A 13 -2.19 34.07 -18.86
N GLN A 14 -3.19 33.41 -18.25
CA GLN A 14 -3.79 32.13 -18.67
C GLN A 14 -2.97 30.85 -18.42
N ILE A 15 -2.84 30.45 -17.15
CA ILE A 15 -2.87 29.02 -16.78
C ILE A 15 -3.94 28.83 -15.68
N VAL A 16 -5.19 28.70 -16.11
CA VAL A 16 -6.34 28.23 -15.34
C VAL A 16 -7.16 27.35 -16.30
N HIS A 17 -7.85 26.31 -15.80
CA HIS A 17 -8.55 25.26 -16.56
C HIS A 17 -7.70 24.19 -17.29
N ILE A 18 -7.02 23.31 -16.53
CA ILE A 18 -6.92 21.87 -16.88
C ILE A 18 -7.01 21.03 -15.60
N LEU A 19 -8.22 20.78 -15.05
CA LEU A 19 -8.45 19.82 -13.94
C LEU A 19 -9.88 19.23 -13.90
N THR A 20 -10.48 18.94 -15.04
CA THR A 20 -11.74 18.17 -15.12
C THR A 20 -11.79 17.29 -16.36
N GLU A 21 -11.12 16.12 -16.29
CA GLU A 21 -11.50 14.92 -17.06
C GLU A 21 -10.72 13.69 -16.56
N ILE A 22 -11.36 12.88 -15.71
CA ILE A 22 -11.00 11.48 -15.49
C ILE A 22 -12.31 10.70 -15.60
N GLY A 23 -12.52 10.09 -16.76
CA GLY A 23 -13.79 9.41 -17.07
C GLY A 23 -14.03 8.20 -16.18
N THR A 24 -15.24 8.10 -15.62
CA THR A 24 -15.73 6.88 -14.97
C THR A 24 -16.03 5.82 -16.04
N PRO A 25 -15.45 4.60 -15.97
CA PRO A 25 -15.80 3.53 -16.90
C PRO A 25 -17.25 3.10 -16.71
N VAL A 26 -17.99 2.98 -17.82
CA VAL A 26 -19.39 2.54 -17.84
C VAL A 26 -19.49 1.09 -17.39
N ARG A 27 -20.33 0.80 -16.39
CA ARG A 27 -20.78 -0.56 -16.11
C ARG A 27 -21.66 -1.04 -17.27
N GLN A 28 -21.25 -2.10 -17.95
CA GLN A 28 -22.16 -2.85 -18.82
C GLN A 28 -23.06 -3.71 -17.94
N ASN A 29 -24.39 -3.60 -18.14
CA ASN A 29 -25.32 -4.58 -17.62
C ASN A 29 -25.12 -5.90 -18.38
N VAL A 30 -24.92 -6.98 -17.65
CA VAL A 30 -25.15 -8.33 -18.15
C VAL A 30 -26.44 -8.81 -17.51
N ASN A 31 -27.50 -8.89 -18.31
CA ASN A 31 -28.71 -9.60 -17.92
C ASN A 31 -28.38 -11.10 -18.01
N ASN A 32 -28.50 -11.82 -16.89
CA ASN A 32 -28.60 -13.27 -16.91
C ASN A 32 -30.06 -13.61 -16.61
N ASP A 33 -30.71 -14.35 -17.51
CA ASP A 33 -32.09 -14.78 -17.32
C ASP A 33 -32.20 -15.81 -16.19
N ASP A 34 -33.21 -15.62 -15.35
CA ASP A 34 -33.55 -16.53 -14.26
C ASP A 34 -34.32 -17.73 -14.85
N SER A 35 -33.74 -18.93 -14.76
CA SER A 35 -34.34 -20.16 -15.26
C SER A 35 -34.27 -21.25 -14.19
N MET A 36 -35.43 -21.52 -13.60
CA MET A 36 -35.62 -22.64 -12.68
C MET A 36 -35.29 -23.96 -13.39
N VAL A 37 -34.53 -24.81 -12.70
CA VAL A 37 -34.38 -26.24 -13.03
C VAL A 37 -34.68 -27.03 -11.76
N ASP A 38 -35.42 -28.13 -11.92
CA ASP A 38 -36.05 -28.86 -10.81
C ASP A 38 -35.08 -29.42 -9.77
N SER A 39 -35.58 -29.50 -8.53
CA SER A 39 -34.96 -30.32 -7.49
C SER A 39 -35.23 -31.79 -7.77
N GLN A 40 -34.18 -32.60 -7.92
CA GLN A 40 -34.26 -34.06 -7.88
C GLN A 40 -33.38 -34.62 -6.75
N ASP A 41 -33.88 -35.68 -6.11
CA ASP A 41 -33.33 -36.23 -4.88
C ASP A 41 -31.91 -36.77 -5.04
N PHE A 42 -30.96 -36.19 -4.30
CA PHE A 42 -29.59 -36.67 -4.26
C PHE A 42 -29.49 -37.88 -3.31
N GLN A 43 -29.61 -39.09 -3.85
CA GLN A 43 -29.41 -40.31 -3.06
C GLN A 43 -27.95 -40.48 -2.63
N ASP A 44 -27.74 -40.82 -1.36
CA ASP A 44 -26.43 -40.99 -0.75
C ASP A 44 -25.72 -42.24 -1.29
N SER A 45 -24.99 -42.07 -2.39
CA SER A 45 -24.21 -43.12 -3.04
C SER A 45 -22.71 -42.90 -2.81
N SER A 46 -22.26 -43.14 -1.57
CA SER A 46 -20.86 -43.05 -1.13
C SER A 46 -19.96 -44.14 -1.74
N GLN A 47 -19.90 -44.25 -3.07
CA GLN A 47 -18.85 -45.01 -3.74
C GLN A 47 -17.53 -44.28 -3.51
N GLY A 48 -16.64 -44.89 -2.71
CA GLY A 48 -15.35 -44.30 -2.37
C GLY A 48 -14.56 -43.97 -3.64
N THR A 49 -14.45 -42.69 -3.95
CA THR A 49 -13.71 -42.18 -5.10
C THR A 49 -12.23 -42.46 -4.86
N HIS A 50 -11.71 -43.50 -5.53
CA HIS A 50 -10.31 -43.91 -5.40
C HIS A 50 -9.41 -42.72 -5.73
N PHE A 51 -8.83 -42.11 -4.69
CA PHE A 51 -7.99 -40.93 -4.85
C PHE A 51 -6.70 -41.34 -5.56
N ILE A 52 -6.59 -40.98 -6.84
CA ILE A 52 -5.37 -41.10 -7.63
C ILE A 52 -4.62 -39.78 -7.48
N PRO A 53 -3.49 -39.72 -6.74
CA PRO A 53 -2.74 -38.48 -6.59
C PRO A 53 -2.19 -38.02 -7.94
N ASN A 54 -2.21 -36.70 -8.15
CA ASN A 54 -1.68 -36.08 -9.35
C ASN A 54 -0.15 -36.28 -9.47
N GLN A 55 0.39 -36.23 -10.69
CA GLN A 55 1.82 -36.31 -10.97
C GLN A 55 2.63 -35.25 -10.22
N ASP A 56 2.06 -34.05 -10.02
CA ASP A 56 2.68 -32.97 -9.25
C ASP A 56 2.83 -33.32 -7.76
N PHE A 57 1.92 -34.15 -7.20
CA PHE A 57 2.02 -34.64 -5.83
C PHE A 57 3.16 -35.66 -5.68
N ILE A 58 3.42 -36.49 -6.69
CA ILE A 58 4.63 -37.34 -6.73
C ILE A 58 5.88 -36.45 -6.70
N ALA A 59 5.95 -35.42 -7.56
CA ALA A 59 7.11 -34.55 -7.64
C ALA A 59 7.37 -33.78 -6.32
N MET A 60 6.31 -33.40 -5.61
CA MET A 60 6.39 -32.81 -4.26
C MET A 60 6.93 -33.82 -3.23
N LEU A 61 6.39 -35.05 -3.18
CA LEU A 61 6.89 -36.09 -2.28
C LEU A 61 8.36 -36.44 -2.55
N ASP A 62 8.74 -36.59 -3.82
CA ASP A 62 10.12 -36.91 -4.21
C ASP A 62 11.10 -35.79 -3.81
N LEU A 63 10.66 -34.53 -3.80
CA LEU A 63 11.46 -33.36 -3.42
C LEU A 63 11.58 -33.20 -1.89
N GLU A 64 10.47 -33.32 -1.15
CA GLU A 64 10.44 -33.16 0.32
C GLU A 64 11.11 -34.34 1.06
N LEU A 65 11.24 -35.51 0.41
CA LEU A 65 11.76 -36.74 1.02
C LEU A 65 13.19 -37.10 0.58
N ILE A 66 13.83 -36.31 -0.29
CA ILE A 66 15.19 -36.56 -0.75
C ILE A 66 16.22 -36.39 0.39
N ASP A 67 17.25 -37.22 0.41
CA ASP A 67 18.38 -37.22 1.36
C ASP A 67 18.02 -37.25 2.87
N LEU A 68 16.76 -37.48 3.23
CA LEU A 68 16.33 -37.57 4.61
C LEU A 68 16.85 -38.85 5.30
N PRO A 69 17.34 -38.76 6.56
CA PRO A 69 17.59 -39.92 7.39
C PRO A 69 16.32 -40.78 7.54
N ARG A 70 16.47 -42.10 7.61
CA ARG A 70 15.38 -43.08 7.57
C ARG A 70 14.17 -42.75 8.44
N ASP A 71 14.39 -42.42 9.70
CA ASP A 71 13.27 -42.19 10.63
C ASP A 71 12.59 -40.84 10.35
N SER A 72 13.36 -39.82 9.93
CA SER A 72 12.83 -38.54 9.43
C SER A 72 12.01 -38.72 8.15
N TYR A 73 12.49 -39.53 7.19
CA TYR A 73 11.75 -39.88 5.98
C TYR A 73 10.40 -40.52 6.31
N ILE A 74 10.39 -41.51 7.22
CA ILE A 74 9.18 -42.23 7.61
C ILE A 74 8.16 -41.28 8.25
N VAL A 75 8.60 -40.43 9.19
CA VAL A 75 7.72 -39.43 9.82
C VAL A 75 7.21 -38.41 8.80
N LYS A 76 8.08 -37.90 7.92
CA LYS A 76 7.74 -36.87 6.93
C LYS A 76 6.78 -37.40 5.86
N LEU A 77 6.94 -38.64 5.40
CA LEU A 77 6.02 -39.27 4.45
C LEU A 77 4.63 -39.50 5.07
N ILE A 78 4.56 -39.89 6.35
CA ILE A 78 3.29 -40.02 7.08
C ILE A 78 2.60 -38.65 7.24
N GLU A 79 3.36 -37.61 7.60
CA GLU A 79 2.85 -36.22 7.68
C GLU A 79 2.29 -35.74 6.33
N LEU A 80 3.08 -35.82 5.25
CA LEU A 80 2.70 -35.36 3.91
C LEU A 80 1.54 -36.15 3.27
N THR A 81 1.21 -37.33 3.80
CA THR A 81 0.08 -38.16 3.36
C THR A 81 -1.08 -38.21 4.35
N ASN A 82 -1.02 -37.44 5.44
CA ASN A 82 -2.02 -37.45 6.54
C ASN A 82 -2.31 -38.87 7.09
N ASP A 83 -1.26 -39.70 7.23
CA ASP A 83 -1.33 -41.12 7.64
C ASP A 83 -2.22 -42.02 6.75
N SER A 84 -2.46 -41.61 5.50
CA SER A 84 -3.26 -42.35 4.51
C SER A 84 -2.54 -43.59 3.99
N ASP A 85 -2.93 -44.75 4.54
CA ASP A 85 -2.43 -46.09 4.16
C ASP A 85 -2.51 -46.33 2.64
N ASP A 86 -3.58 -45.88 1.99
CA ASP A 86 -3.78 -46.00 0.53
C ASP A 86 -2.82 -45.10 -0.26
N THR A 87 -2.63 -43.84 0.16
CA THR A 87 -1.73 -42.90 -0.51
C THR A 87 -0.26 -43.35 -0.39
N ILE A 88 0.14 -43.86 0.77
CA ILE A 88 1.48 -44.43 0.99
C ILE A 88 1.64 -45.72 0.17
N THR A 89 0.62 -46.60 0.11
CA THR A 89 0.65 -47.83 -0.69
C THR A 89 0.72 -47.56 -2.19
N TRP A 90 0.07 -46.50 -2.67
CA TRP A 90 0.15 -46.04 -4.05
C TRP A 90 1.56 -45.50 -4.38
N TYR A 91 2.11 -44.61 -3.54
CA TYR A 91 3.47 -44.09 -3.72
C TYR A 91 4.52 -45.21 -3.69
N ARG A 92 4.38 -46.18 -2.78
CA ARG A 92 5.18 -47.42 -2.71
C ARG A 92 5.14 -48.21 -4.02
N SER A 93 3.97 -48.30 -4.66
CA SER A 93 3.77 -49.03 -5.92
C SER A 93 4.38 -48.27 -7.12
N MET A 94 4.34 -46.94 -7.09
CA MET A 94 5.01 -46.07 -8.05
C MET A 94 6.55 -46.19 -7.93
N LEU A 95 7.11 -46.09 -6.71
CA LEU A 95 8.54 -46.31 -6.46
C LEU A 95 8.98 -47.74 -6.87
N THR A 96 8.16 -48.74 -6.62
CA THR A 96 8.42 -50.13 -7.08
C THR A 96 8.54 -50.23 -8.61
N SER A 97 7.73 -49.45 -9.33
CA SER A 97 7.76 -49.42 -10.80
C SER A 97 9.03 -48.74 -11.33
N ARG A 98 9.52 -47.69 -10.65
CA ARG A 98 10.84 -47.09 -10.91
C ARG A 98 11.97 -48.09 -10.62
N ALA A 99 11.98 -48.70 -9.43
CA ALA A 99 12.99 -49.66 -9.03
C ALA A 99 13.11 -50.84 -10.01
N LYS A 100 11.99 -51.38 -10.52
CA LYS A 100 11.98 -52.44 -11.54
C LYS A 100 12.56 -52.06 -12.90
N SER A 101 12.80 -50.78 -13.15
CA SER A 101 13.50 -50.30 -14.36
C SER A 101 15.02 -50.25 -14.19
N ILE A 102 15.54 -50.51 -12.99
CA ILE A 102 16.97 -50.50 -12.66
C ILE A 102 17.52 -51.94 -12.70
N GLN A 103 18.69 -52.12 -13.33
CA GLN A 103 19.35 -53.41 -13.42
C GLN A 103 19.73 -53.94 -12.02
N GLY A 104 19.43 -55.21 -11.74
CA GLY A 104 19.69 -55.84 -10.44
C GLY A 104 18.53 -55.75 -9.43
N CYS A 105 17.41 -55.11 -9.78
CA CYS A 105 16.19 -55.15 -8.96
C CYS A 105 15.70 -56.61 -8.77
N PRO A 106 15.37 -57.05 -7.53
CA PRO A 106 14.92 -58.43 -7.29
C PRO A 106 13.68 -58.82 -8.11
N LEU A 107 13.76 -59.99 -8.75
CA LEU A 107 12.64 -60.58 -9.47
C LEU A 107 11.64 -61.19 -8.49
N GLY A 108 10.66 -60.39 -8.06
CA GLY A 108 9.60 -60.85 -7.16
C GLY A 108 8.40 -59.90 -7.05
N LYS A 109 7.50 -60.26 -6.15
CA LYS A 109 6.35 -59.44 -5.71
C LYS A 109 6.66 -58.74 -4.39
N LEU A 110 6.11 -57.55 -4.19
CA LEU A 110 6.21 -56.83 -2.92
C LEU A 110 5.69 -57.66 -1.75
N ILE A 111 6.35 -57.57 -0.60
CA ILE A 111 5.85 -58.15 0.65
C ILE A 111 4.61 -57.35 1.10
N THR A 112 3.46 -58.02 1.16
CA THR A 112 2.26 -57.49 1.79
C THR A 112 2.40 -57.55 3.31
N ARG A 113 2.81 -56.43 3.93
CA ARG A 113 3.01 -56.31 5.38
C ARG A 113 1.68 -56.05 6.09
N LYS A 114 1.08 -57.09 6.71
CA LYS A 114 -0.08 -56.91 7.60
C LYS A 114 0.29 -56.05 8.82
N SER A 115 -0.69 -55.36 9.41
CA SER A 115 -0.52 -54.72 10.72
C SER A 115 -0.19 -55.77 11.79
N THR A 116 0.55 -55.37 12.83
CA THR A 116 0.91 -56.19 14.00
C THR A 116 1.10 -55.26 15.19
N ASN A 117 1.13 -55.79 16.41
CA ASN A 117 1.19 -55.04 17.67
C ASN A 117 2.51 -54.23 17.90
N ARG A 118 3.29 -53.93 16.85
CA ARG A 118 4.55 -53.17 16.88
C ARG A 118 4.62 -52.04 15.82
N GLY A 119 3.49 -51.56 15.31
CA GLY A 119 3.42 -50.38 14.43
C GLY A 119 2.26 -50.42 13.42
N SER A 120 1.83 -49.24 12.95
CA SER A 120 0.77 -49.10 11.93
C SER A 120 1.18 -49.72 10.59
N SER A 121 0.21 -49.95 9.71
CA SER A 121 0.47 -50.34 8.32
C SER A 121 1.18 -49.21 7.57
N SER A 122 0.75 -47.96 7.76
CA SER A 122 1.36 -46.74 7.21
C SER A 122 2.87 -46.68 7.46
N GLN A 123 3.30 -46.88 8.71
CA GLN A 123 4.71 -46.84 9.11
C GLN A 123 5.53 -47.96 8.46
N LYS A 124 4.93 -49.13 8.23
CA LYS A 124 5.56 -50.26 7.55
C LYS A 124 5.69 -50.03 6.05
N TYR A 125 4.68 -49.43 5.41
CA TYR A 125 4.75 -49.06 4.00
C TYR A 125 5.70 -47.89 3.77
N ALA A 126 5.74 -46.91 4.68
CA ALA A 126 6.70 -45.81 4.63
C ALA A 126 8.16 -46.30 4.78
N LYS A 127 8.43 -47.31 5.63
CA LYS A 127 9.75 -47.97 5.65
C LYS A 127 10.09 -48.59 4.28
N ASP A 128 9.13 -49.25 3.63
CA ASP A 128 9.36 -49.83 2.31
C ASP A 128 9.58 -48.76 1.22
N CYS A 129 8.90 -47.62 1.30
CA CYS A 129 9.17 -46.47 0.43
C CYS A 129 10.61 -45.97 0.60
N TYR A 130 11.10 -45.83 1.84
CA TYR A 130 12.50 -45.45 2.10
C TYR A 130 13.50 -46.45 1.48
N LEU A 131 13.25 -47.76 1.64
CA LEU A 131 14.12 -48.80 1.07
C LEU A 131 14.10 -48.82 -0.47
N LEU A 132 12.93 -48.59 -1.08
CA LEU A 132 12.80 -48.43 -2.53
C LEU A 132 13.52 -47.16 -3.01
N GLN A 133 13.44 -46.05 -2.27
CA GLN A 133 14.09 -44.79 -2.63
C GLN A 133 15.61 -44.89 -2.52
N GLN A 134 16.15 -45.53 -1.48
CA GLN A 134 17.61 -45.79 -1.36
C GLN A 134 18.12 -46.64 -2.54
N PHE A 135 17.37 -47.67 -2.94
CA PHE A 135 17.69 -48.46 -4.13
C PHE A 135 17.67 -47.64 -5.43
N ILE A 136 16.70 -46.72 -5.57
CA ILE A 136 16.62 -45.80 -6.72
C ILE A 136 17.79 -44.80 -6.73
N SER A 137 18.25 -44.35 -5.56
CA SER A 137 19.45 -43.52 -5.39
C SER A 137 20.77 -44.29 -5.56
N GLY A 138 20.73 -45.63 -5.66
CA GLY A 138 21.88 -46.47 -5.98
C GLY A 138 22.45 -47.31 -4.82
N ASP A 139 21.80 -47.37 -3.65
CA ASP A 139 22.18 -48.29 -2.56
C ASP A 139 21.40 -49.62 -2.64
N PRO A 140 22.02 -50.74 -3.04
CA PRO A 140 21.36 -52.04 -3.11
C PRO A 140 21.18 -52.72 -1.74
N SER A 141 21.78 -52.22 -0.67
CA SER A 141 22.11 -52.99 0.56
C SER A 141 20.93 -53.50 1.39
N SER A 142 19.68 -53.21 1.01
CA SER A 142 18.48 -53.64 1.75
C SER A 142 17.23 -53.87 0.88
N ILE A 143 17.35 -53.94 -0.45
CA ILE A 143 16.19 -54.08 -1.35
C ILE A 143 15.45 -55.43 -1.17
N ASP A 144 16.18 -56.48 -0.79
CA ASP A 144 15.63 -57.81 -0.48
C ASP A 144 14.70 -57.84 0.74
N GLU A 145 14.72 -56.82 1.62
CA GLU A 145 13.74 -56.69 2.70
C GLU A 145 12.31 -56.39 2.22
N VAL A 146 12.15 -55.93 0.97
CA VAL A 146 10.89 -55.41 0.41
C VAL A 146 10.22 -56.39 -0.55
N PHE A 147 11.00 -57.20 -1.27
CA PHE A 147 10.51 -58.21 -2.20
C PHE A 147 10.42 -59.59 -1.55
N ARG A 148 9.39 -60.37 -1.90
CA ARG A 148 9.39 -61.80 -1.60
C ARG A 148 10.45 -62.46 -2.48
N LYS A 149 11.40 -63.14 -1.83
CA LYS A 149 12.20 -64.19 -2.46
C LYS A 149 11.24 -65.32 -2.83
N ASP A 150 10.74 -65.31 -4.06
CA ASP A 150 9.92 -66.40 -4.59
C ASP A 150 10.79 -67.67 -4.55
N GLU A 151 10.36 -68.68 -3.78
CA GLU A 151 11.08 -69.96 -3.74
C GLU A 151 11.16 -70.54 -5.16
N PRO A 152 12.34 -71.04 -5.58
CA PRO A 152 12.51 -71.55 -6.94
C PRO A 152 11.70 -72.83 -7.11
N LYS A 153 10.44 -72.67 -7.55
CA LYS A 153 9.61 -73.76 -8.03
C LYS A 153 10.40 -74.49 -9.10
N SER A 154 10.71 -75.76 -8.85
CA SER A 154 11.48 -76.61 -9.74
C SER A 154 10.70 -76.86 -11.03
N VAL A 155 10.84 -75.95 -12.00
CA VAL A 155 10.30 -76.12 -13.34
C VAL A 155 11.08 -77.24 -14.01
N SER A 156 10.38 -78.35 -14.28
CA SER A 156 10.94 -79.50 -14.99
C SER A 156 11.50 -79.10 -16.35
N GLU A 157 12.65 -79.66 -16.69
CA GLU A 157 13.39 -79.34 -17.91
C GLU A 157 12.65 -79.74 -19.20
N HIS A 158 13.11 -79.18 -20.31
CA HIS A 158 12.87 -79.65 -21.68
C HIS A 158 11.42 -79.82 -22.15
N ASN A 159 10.79 -78.70 -22.52
CA ASN A 159 10.02 -78.65 -23.76
C ASN A 159 10.72 -77.69 -24.73
N ALA A 160 11.15 -78.20 -25.90
CA ALA A 160 11.81 -77.39 -26.91
C ALA A 160 10.78 -76.52 -27.65
N VAL A 161 10.79 -75.21 -27.37
CA VAL A 161 9.89 -74.24 -28.02
C VAL A 161 10.16 -74.23 -29.55
N PRO A 162 9.14 -74.41 -30.41
CA PRO A 162 9.34 -74.40 -31.85
C PRO A 162 9.88 -73.05 -32.35
N LEU A 163 10.99 -73.06 -33.09
CA LEU A 163 11.65 -71.87 -33.66
C LEU A 163 10.70 -70.93 -34.43
N ASN A 164 9.64 -71.47 -35.03
CA ASN A 164 8.62 -70.68 -35.73
C ASN A 164 7.83 -69.73 -34.82
N CYS A 165 7.64 -70.05 -33.53
CA CYS A 165 7.00 -69.15 -32.57
C CYS A 165 7.86 -67.91 -32.34
N HIS A 166 9.16 -68.08 -32.06
CA HIS A 166 10.08 -66.96 -31.83
C HIS A 166 10.21 -66.02 -33.04
N LEU A 167 10.10 -66.51 -34.28
CA LEU A 167 10.09 -65.65 -35.46
C LEU A 167 8.83 -64.76 -35.55
N ILE A 168 7.68 -65.29 -35.14
CA ILE A 168 6.42 -64.53 -35.08
C ILE A 168 6.46 -63.52 -33.93
N GLU A 169 6.93 -63.93 -32.74
CA GLU A 169 7.14 -63.05 -31.58
C GLU A 169 8.08 -61.90 -31.90
N LEU A 170 9.22 -62.19 -32.54
CA LEU A 170 10.20 -61.19 -32.97
C LEU A 170 9.60 -60.22 -34.00
N LYS A 171 8.82 -60.71 -34.98
CA LYS A 171 8.16 -59.87 -35.98
C LYS A 171 7.11 -58.94 -35.35
N THR A 172 6.29 -59.46 -34.44
CA THR A 172 5.30 -58.65 -33.69
C THR A 172 6.00 -57.62 -32.82
N THR A 173 7.06 -58.00 -32.11
CA THR A 173 7.87 -57.09 -31.29
C THR A 173 8.48 -55.98 -32.14
N LEU A 174 9.07 -56.32 -33.29
CA LEU A 174 9.64 -55.35 -34.21
C LEU A 174 8.58 -54.33 -34.71
N HIS A 175 7.40 -54.81 -35.11
CA HIS A 175 6.30 -53.94 -35.53
C HIS A 175 5.87 -52.98 -34.41
N MET A 176 5.67 -53.49 -33.18
CA MET A 176 5.35 -52.67 -32.01
C MET A 176 6.46 -51.66 -31.67
N THR A 177 7.74 -51.97 -31.90
CA THR A 177 8.83 -50.99 -31.72
C THR A 177 8.83 -49.90 -32.80
N ILE A 178 8.46 -50.23 -34.04
CA ILE A 178 8.33 -49.24 -35.13
C ILE A 178 7.15 -48.29 -34.84
N ASP A 179 6.00 -48.82 -34.42
CA ASP A 179 4.83 -47.98 -34.12
C ASP A 179 5.08 -47.05 -32.92
N ARG A 180 5.78 -47.55 -31.88
CA ARG A 180 6.23 -46.72 -30.75
C ARG A 180 7.23 -45.66 -31.18
N LEU A 181 8.13 -45.95 -32.12
CA LEU A 181 9.09 -44.98 -32.65
C LEU A 181 8.38 -43.88 -33.46
N ASN A 182 7.39 -44.24 -34.27
CA ASN A 182 6.55 -43.29 -35.02
C ASN A 182 5.79 -42.33 -34.08
N GLU A 183 5.18 -42.85 -33.00
CA GLU A 183 4.48 -42.01 -32.02
C GLU A 183 5.44 -41.11 -31.23
N VAL A 184 6.64 -41.61 -30.87
CA VAL A 184 7.70 -40.78 -30.27
C VAL A 184 8.17 -39.67 -31.24
N GLU A 185 8.28 -39.94 -32.54
CA GLU A 185 8.63 -38.91 -33.52
C GLU A 185 7.52 -37.83 -33.65
N LYS A 186 6.26 -38.26 -33.62
CA LYS A 186 5.06 -37.39 -33.60
C LYS A 186 5.00 -36.52 -32.35
N LEU A 187 5.23 -37.09 -31.17
CA LEU A 187 5.36 -36.33 -29.91
C LEU A 187 6.56 -35.37 -29.96
N GLY A 188 7.70 -35.78 -30.52
CA GLY A 188 8.87 -34.91 -30.73
C GLY A 188 8.60 -33.76 -31.70
N LYS A 189 7.75 -33.94 -32.72
CA LYS A 189 7.25 -32.85 -33.59
C LYS A 189 6.33 -31.90 -32.81
N ALA A 190 5.35 -32.43 -32.05
CA ALA A 190 4.46 -31.61 -31.23
C ALA A 190 5.24 -30.76 -30.20
N ASN A 191 6.16 -31.37 -29.45
CA ASN A 191 6.96 -30.69 -28.43
C ASN A 191 7.81 -29.55 -29.00
N ARG A 192 8.36 -29.69 -30.22
CA ARG A 192 9.06 -28.58 -30.91
C ARG A 192 8.15 -27.38 -31.14
N THR A 193 6.93 -27.58 -31.64
CA THR A 193 5.96 -26.48 -31.83
C THR A 193 5.52 -25.82 -30.52
N VAL A 194 5.57 -26.53 -29.39
CA VAL A 194 5.31 -25.96 -28.05
C VAL A 194 6.51 -25.15 -27.59
N ILE A 195 7.74 -25.63 -27.79
CA ILE A 195 8.97 -24.90 -27.47
C ILE A 195 9.05 -23.58 -28.27
N GLU A 196 8.77 -23.63 -29.57
CA GLU A 196 8.73 -22.45 -30.45
C GLU A 196 7.71 -21.41 -29.97
N LYS A 197 6.50 -21.83 -29.60
CA LYS A 197 5.48 -20.94 -29.00
C LYS A 197 5.97 -20.31 -27.71
N LEU A 198 6.47 -21.11 -26.77
CA LEU A 198 7.00 -20.62 -25.48
C LEU A 198 8.20 -19.67 -25.66
N GLN A 199 9.03 -19.86 -26.69
CA GLN A 199 10.11 -18.93 -27.05
C GLN A 199 9.54 -17.58 -27.52
N THR A 200 8.60 -17.57 -28.46
CA THR A 200 7.98 -16.31 -28.93
C THR A 200 7.20 -15.56 -27.84
N GLU A 201 6.59 -16.28 -26.90
CA GLU A 201 5.93 -15.70 -25.73
C GLU A 201 6.95 -15.10 -24.74
N ASN A 202 8.06 -15.78 -24.48
CA ASN A 202 9.15 -15.22 -23.66
C ASN A 202 9.74 -13.95 -24.30
N GLU A 203 9.89 -13.90 -25.63
CA GLU A 203 10.34 -12.70 -26.34
C GLU A 203 9.31 -11.55 -26.31
N LYS A 204 8.01 -11.86 -26.25
CA LYS A 204 6.95 -10.87 -26.02
C LYS A 204 7.03 -10.30 -24.61
N LEU A 205 7.10 -11.17 -23.58
CA LEU A 205 7.18 -10.77 -22.18
C LEU A 205 8.46 -9.96 -21.87
N ARG A 206 9.59 -10.29 -22.51
CA ARG A 206 10.84 -9.50 -22.39
C ARG A 206 10.66 -8.06 -22.90
N ARG A 207 9.99 -7.85 -24.04
CA ARG A 207 9.70 -6.52 -24.59
C ARG A 207 8.72 -5.73 -23.73
N GLU A 208 7.70 -6.40 -23.17
CA GLU A 208 6.75 -5.78 -22.24
C GLU A 208 7.42 -5.36 -20.92
N LEU A 209 8.39 -6.13 -20.43
CA LEU A 209 9.24 -5.77 -19.28
C LEU A 209 10.17 -4.58 -19.61
N GLU A 210 10.74 -4.51 -20.80
CA GLU A 210 11.62 -3.42 -21.24
C GLU A 210 10.87 -2.09 -21.36
N ASP A 211 9.72 -2.06 -22.03
CA ASP A 211 8.81 -0.90 -22.08
C ASP A 211 8.34 -0.48 -20.68
N SER A 212 8.00 -1.44 -19.82
CA SER A 212 7.64 -1.15 -18.42
C SER A 212 8.79 -0.49 -17.63
N ASN A 213 10.03 -0.93 -17.84
CA ASN A 213 11.22 -0.33 -17.23
C ASN A 213 11.54 1.07 -17.81
N GLU A 214 11.31 1.29 -19.10
CA GLU A 214 11.46 2.61 -19.72
C GLU A 214 10.44 3.61 -19.17
N ARG A 215 9.17 3.20 -19.02
CA ARG A 215 8.10 4.00 -18.38
C ARG A 215 8.41 4.31 -16.92
N LEU A 216 8.92 3.34 -16.16
CA LEU A 216 9.35 3.54 -14.77
C LEU A 216 10.51 4.56 -14.70
N SER A 217 11.49 4.45 -15.59
CA SER A 217 12.64 5.36 -15.67
C SER A 217 12.20 6.80 -15.98
N LYS A 218 11.28 6.97 -16.94
CA LYS A 218 10.63 8.27 -17.24
C LYS A 218 9.91 8.85 -16.03
N HIS A 219 9.21 8.03 -15.25
CA HIS A 219 8.52 8.46 -14.04
C HIS A 219 9.48 8.85 -12.90
N ILE A 220 10.62 8.14 -12.75
CA ILE A 220 11.67 8.49 -11.77
C ILE A 220 12.19 9.90 -12.07
N VAL A 221 12.69 10.14 -13.29
CA VAL A 221 13.23 11.46 -13.71
C VAL A 221 12.19 12.59 -13.56
N PHE A 222 10.92 12.32 -13.86
CA PHE A 222 9.83 13.27 -13.63
C PHE A 222 9.59 13.58 -12.14
N SER A 223 9.69 12.57 -11.28
CA SER A 223 9.54 12.73 -9.82
C SER A 223 10.72 13.48 -9.19
N GLU A 224 11.95 13.20 -9.64
CA GLU A 224 13.16 13.93 -9.22
C GLU A 224 13.08 15.41 -9.63
N ARG A 225 12.68 15.70 -10.88
CA ARG A 225 12.47 17.07 -11.34
C ARG A 225 11.44 17.83 -10.49
N LYS A 226 10.36 17.17 -10.07
CA LYS A 226 9.38 17.74 -9.14
C LYS A 226 9.96 17.96 -7.74
N TYR A 227 10.75 17.01 -7.22
CA TYR A 227 11.40 17.14 -5.92
C TYR A 227 12.35 18.35 -5.88
N THR A 228 13.22 18.49 -6.88
CA THR A 228 14.12 19.65 -7.03
C THR A 228 13.36 20.97 -7.13
N GLN A 229 12.20 20.99 -7.79
CA GLN A 229 11.33 22.17 -7.84
C GLN A 229 10.74 22.50 -6.46
N TYR A 230 10.28 21.51 -5.69
CA TYR A 230 9.81 21.74 -4.31
C TYR A 230 10.92 22.22 -3.39
N GLU A 231 12.14 21.69 -3.52
CA GLU A 231 13.30 22.13 -2.73
C GLU A 231 13.69 23.59 -3.04
N ALA A 232 13.67 23.98 -4.32
CA ALA A 232 13.90 25.37 -4.74
C ALA A 232 12.82 26.32 -4.18
N ASN A 233 11.54 25.92 -4.26
CA ASN A 233 10.42 26.69 -3.70
C ASN A 233 10.53 26.83 -2.17
N LEU A 234 10.95 25.77 -1.46
CA LEU A 234 11.16 25.80 -0.01
C LEU A 234 12.33 26.72 0.39
N LYS A 235 13.42 26.71 -0.38
CA LYS A 235 14.54 27.66 -0.20
C LYS A 235 14.09 29.11 -0.38
N LEU A 236 13.28 29.40 -1.40
CA LEU A 236 12.71 30.74 -1.62
C LEU A 236 11.75 31.15 -0.48
N LEU A 237 10.88 30.25 -0.03
CA LEU A 237 9.96 30.52 1.08
C LEU A 237 10.72 30.80 2.39
N ASN A 238 11.80 30.07 2.66
CA ASN A 238 12.64 30.30 3.84
C ASN A 238 13.39 31.65 3.74
N GLN A 239 13.84 32.05 2.53
CA GLN A 239 14.42 33.39 2.31
C GLN A 239 13.38 34.51 2.54
N GLN A 240 12.15 34.35 2.05
CA GLN A 240 11.06 35.29 2.29
C GLN A 240 10.68 35.37 3.78
N SER A 241 10.55 34.21 4.45
CA SER A 241 10.27 34.15 5.88
C SER A 241 11.38 34.80 6.71
N LYS A 242 12.65 34.62 6.33
CA LYS A 242 13.78 35.32 6.94
C LYS A 242 13.68 36.84 6.74
N ALA A 243 13.43 37.32 5.52
CA ALA A 243 13.29 38.75 5.23
C ALA A 243 12.12 39.41 5.97
N ILE A 244 11.04 38.67 6.24
CA ILE A 244 9.91 39.12 7.08
C ILE A 244 10.30 39.12 8.57
N GLY A 245 11.10 38.16 9.03
CA GLY A 245 11.63 38.13 10.41
C GLY A 245 12.68 39.21 10.69
N GLU A 246 13.42 39.64 9.66
CA GLU A 246 14.36 40.77 9.73
C GLU A 246 13.67 42.14 9.53
N PHE A 247 12.36 42.18 9.30
CA PHE A 247 11.60 43.43 9.17
C PHE A 247 11.32 44.03 10.55
N ASP A 248 11.94 45.18 10.85
CA ASP A 248 11.70 45.88 12.11
C ASP A 248 10.33 46.60 12.13
N PHE A 249 9.33 45.84 12.61
CA PHE A 249 7.99 46.34 12.90
C PHE A 249 7.96 47.46 13.96
N ASN A 250 8.96 47.57 14.84
CA ASN A 250 9.03 48.65 15.83
C ASN A 250 9.42 49.97 15.15
N MET A 251 10.50 49.99 14.36
CA MET A 251 10.86 51.15 13.53
C MET A 251 9.69 51.59 12.63
N TYR A 252 8.95 50.64 12.04
CA TYR A 252 7.79 50.97 11.21
C TYR A 252 6.62 51.54 12.04
N SER A 253 6.34 50.97 13.23
CA SER A 253 5.35 51.49 14.18
C SER A 253 5.71 52.89 14.66
N GLU A 254 6.98 53.18 14.95
CA GLU A 254 7.47 54.51 15.33
C GLU A 254 7.31 55.52 14.21
N LYS A 255 7.61 55.16 12.97
CA LYS A 255 7.35 56.03 11.79
C LYS A 255 5.86 56.32 11.62
N ILE A 256 4.97 55.34 11.83
CA ILE A 256 3.52 55.57 11.83
C ILE A 256 3.10 56.54 12.95
N LYS A 257 3.61 56.35 14.18
CA LYS A 257 3.34 57.27 15.31
C LYS A 257 3.85 58.69 15.02
N GLN A 258 5.02 58.83 14.41
CA GLN A 258 5.59 60.12 14.01
C GLN A 258 4.71 60.83 12.96
N ILE A 259 4.25 60.10 11.94
CA ILE A 259 3.34 60.63 10.91
C ILE A 259 2.01 61.07 11.54
N GLY A 260 1.43 60.26 12.44
CA GLY A 260 0.20 60.62 13.17
C GLY A 260 0.36 61.87 14.03
N ASN A 261 1.50 62.03 14.71
CA ASN A 261 1.81 63.22 15.50
C ASN A 261 1.92 64.48 14.64
N GLU A 262 2.57 64.41 13.47
CA GLU A 262 2.64 65.54 12.53
C GLU A 262 1.28 65.83 11.86
N GLN A 263 0.44 64.83 11.58
CA GLN A 263 -0.95 65.06 11.16
C GLN A 263 -1.76 65.82 12.22
N ILE A 264 -1.64 65.43 13.50
CA ILE A 264 -2.28 66.15 14.63
C ILE A 264 -1.75 67.58 14.74
N ARG A 265 -0.44 67.80 14.53
CA ARG A 265 0.18 69.14 14.53
C ARG A 265 -0.35 70.00 13.37
N HIS A 266 -0.40 69.46 12.16
CA HIS A 266 -0.94 70.13 10.98
C HIS A 266 -2.43 70.47 11.16
N SER A 267 -3.24 69.56 11.70
CA SER A 267 -4.65 69.79 12.02
C SER A 267 -4.84 70.94 13.02
N LYS A 268 -4.06 70.98 14.10
CA LYS A 268 -4.07 72.10 15.08
C LYS A 268 -3.65 73.43 14.44
N LEU A 269 -2.66 73.43 13.55
CA LEU A 269 -2.21 74.63 12.86
C LEU A 269 -3.27 75.16 11.87
N LEU A 270 -3.95 74.27 11.14
CA LEU A 270 -5.08 74.63 10.27
C LEU A 270 -6.26 75.20 11.07
N LEU A 271 -6.63 74.59 12.20
CA LEU A 271 -7.68 75.12 13.09
C LEU A 271 -7.30 76.50 13.66
N SER A 272 -6.03 76.72 14.02
CA SER A 272 -5.54 78.02 14.49
C SER A 272 -5.59 79.09 13.39
N ALA A 273 -5.20 78.74 12.16
CA ALA A 273 -5.27 79.65 11.01
C ALA A 273 -6.73 79.96 10.59
N GLN A 274 -7.62 78.97 10.68
CA GLN A 274 -9.05 79.17 10.46
C GLN A 274 -9.67 80.08 11.53
N LYS A 275 -9.26 79.96 12.79
CA LYS A 275 -9.68 80.85 13.88
C LYS A 275 -9.25 82.29 13.63
N SER A 276 -7.97 82.54 13.35
CA SER A 276 -7.47 83.90 13.09
C SER A 276 -8.04 84.50 11.80
N PHE A 277 -8.31 83.71 10.77
CA PHE A 277 -9.03 84.15 9.57
C PHE A 277 -10.47 84.59 9.89
N ASN A 278 -11.18 83.82 10.73
CA ASN A 278 -12.53 84.19 11.17
C ASN A 278 -12.52 85.46 12.05
N GLU A 279 -11.56 85.60 12.95
CA GLU A 279 -11.38 86.81 13.77
C GLU A 279 -11.11 88.05 12.91
N LEU A 280 -10.22 87.94 11.92
CA LEU A 280 -9.95 88.99 10.93
C LEU A 280 -11.20 89.34 10.12
N LYS A 281 -11.95 88.33 9.66
CA LYS A 281 -13.21 88.52 8.93
C LYS A 281 -14.26 89.29 9.76
N MET A 282 -14.41 88.96 11.05
CA MET A 282 -15.32 89.67 11.96
C MET A 282 -14.85 91.12 12.21
N SER A 283 -13.54 91.34 12.40
CA SER A 283 -12.96 92.68 12.58
C SER A 283 -13.17 93.58 11.35
N CYS A 284 -13.02 93.03 10.14
CA CYS A 284 -13.36 93.72 8.90
C CYS A 284 -14.86 94.05 8.84
N GLN A 285 -15.74 93.10 9.14
CA GLN A 285 -17.20 93.34 9.12
C GLN A 285 -17.63 94.44 10.10
N GLN A 286 -17.08 94.45 11.32
CA GLN A 286 -17.31 95.54 12.30
C GLN A 286 -16.79 96.89 11.79
N SER A 287 -15.62 96.91 11.13
CA SER A 287 -15.04 98.12 10.55
C SER A 287 -15.89 98.72 9.42
N TYR A 288 -16.53 97.88 8.60
CA TYR A 288 -17.50 98.34 7.59
C TYR A 288 -18.81 98.82 8.22
N ALA A 289 -19.38 98.08 9.18
CA ALA A 289 -20.62 98.46 9.86
C ALA A 289 -20.52 99.82 10.56
N THR A 290 -19.34 100.16 11.10
CA THR A 290 -19.09 101.44 11.80
C THR A 290 -18.91 102.64 10.84
N LYS A 291 -18.84 102.42 9.52
CA LYS A 291 -18.64 103.48 8.50
C LYS A 291 -19.81 103.70 7.54
N VAL A 292 -20.90 102.94 7.63
CA VAL A 292 -22.06 103.07 6.73
C VAL A 292 -23.32 103.44 7.52
N ASN A 293 -23.34 104.68 8.02
CA ASN A 293 -24.57 105.43 8.25
C ASN A 293 -24.29 106.91 7.99
N PRO A 294 -24.71 107.41 6.83
CA PRO A 294 -25.78 108.39 6.89
C PRO A 294 -26.98 108.02 5.99
N HIS A 295 -28.14 107.90 6.64
CA HIS A 295 -29.36 108.62 6.25
C HIS A 295 -29.78 108.59 4.76
N ILE A 296 -30.44 107.51 4.32
CA ILE A 296 -31.36 107.54 3.17
C ILE A 296 -32.70 106.92 3.60
N THR A 297 -33.79 107.62 3.31
CA THR A 297 -35.18 107.24 3.61
C THR A 297 -35.77 106.31 2.54
N PRO A 298 -36.82 105.53 2.87
CA PRO A 298 -37.42 104.59 1.92
C PRO A 298 -38.39 105.27 0.94
N ASP A 299 -38.37 104.86 -0.34
CA ASP A 299 -39.53 104.96 -1.23
C ASP A 299 -39.42 104.04 -2.48
N ASN A 300 -40.55 103.38 -2.80
CA ASN A 300 -41.05 102.88 -4.10
C ASN A 300 -40.12 102.21 -5.16
N ILE A 301 -40.17 100.87 -5.20
CA ILE A 301 -40.82 100.04 -6.27
C ILE A 301 -40.77 100.62 -7.71
N PRO A 302 -40.16 99.91 -8.70
CA PRO A 302 -40.97 98.96 -9.50
C PRO A 302 -40.27 97.68 -10.03
N VAL A 303 -41.08 96.87 -10.72
CA VAL A 303 -40.80 95.52 -11.24
C VAL A 303 -40.21 95.51 -12.66
N SER A 304 -39.16 94.72 -12.89
CA SER A 304 -38.96 93.88 -14.09
C SER A 304 -38.04 92.69 -13.72
N SER A 305 -38.14 91.45 -14.22
CA SER A 305 -38.77 90.84 -15.40
C SER A 305 -38.02 91.01 -16.73
N THR A 306 -36.91 90.28 -16.90
CA THR A 306 -36.38 89.85 -18.21
C THR A 306 -35.50 88.61 -18.11
N ASP A 307 -35.65 87.69 -19.07
CA ASP A 307 -34.80 86.52 -19.23
C ASP A 307 -33.48 86.83 -19.97
N SER A 308 -32.39 86.15 -19.59
CA SER A 308 -31.33 85.65 -20.50
C SER A 308 -30.42 84.69 -19.71
N THR A 309 -30.07 83.48 -20.13
CA THR A 309 -29.83 82.89 -21.47
C THR A 309 -28.48 83.26 -22.07
N THR A 310 -27.44 82.62 -21.55
CA THR A 310 -26.18 82.24 -22.23
C THR A 310 -25.57 81.12 -21.36
N GLN A 311 -25.35 79.88 -21.83
CA GLN A 311 -24.36 79.46 -22.83
C GLN A 311 -22.95 80.03 -22.57
N SER A 312 -21.87 79.27 -22.66
CA SER A 312 -21.68 77.81 -22.78
C SER A 312 -20.18 77.53 -22.64
N TYR A 313 -19.76 76.44 -21.98
CA TYR A 313 -18.71 75.58 -22.54
C TYR A 313 -18.65 74.22 -21.85
N ASN A 314 -18.98 73.17 -22.60
CA ASN A 314 -18.74 71.79 -22.19
C ASN A 314 -17.27 71.43 -22.40
N SER A 315 -16.53 71.17 -21.32
CA SER A 315 -15.24 70.45 -21.38
C SER A 315 -15.38 69.06 -20.77
N ARG A 316 -15.88 68.17 -21.63
CA ARG A 316 -16.13 66.74 -21.43
C ARG A 316 -14.84 65.96 -21.12
N MET A 317 -14.65 65.55 -19.87
CA MET A 317 -13.86 64.37 -19.52
C MET A 317 -14.74 63.35 -18.80
N ARG A 318 -14.48 62.06 -19.00
CA ARG A 318 -15.47 60.98 -18.78
C ARG A 318 -14.83 59.77 -18.11
N SER A 319 -15.48 59.29 -17.04
CA SER A 319 -15.26 57.98 -16.39
C SER A 319 -13.91 57.78 -15.69
N PRO A 320 -13.79 56.77 -14.81
CA PRO A 320 -14.81 55.82 -14.38
C PRO A 320 -15.37 56.08 -12.96
N GLU A 321 -16.57 55.56 -12.72
CA GLU A 321 -17.09 55.36 -11.37
C GLU A 321 -16.21 54.41 -10.55
N SER A 322 -16.25 54.57 -9.23
CA SER A 322 -16.04 53.46 -8.29
C SER A 322 -17.16 53.51 -7.25
N GLU A 323 -17.94 52.44 -7.17
CA GLU A 323 -19.08 52.35 -6.26
C GLU A 323 -18.59 52.14 -4.83
N ILE A 324 -18.79 53.12 -3.95
CA ILE A 324 -18.68 52.93 -2.50
C ILE A 324 -20.06 53.16 -1.90
N SER A 325 -20.74 52.05 -1.62
CA SER A 325 -22.08 52.03 -1.02
C SER A 325 -22.02 52.53 0.42
N ASN A 326 -22.45 53.78 0.65
CA ASN A 326 -22.69 54.31 2.00
C ASN A 326 -24.02 53.79 2.53
N GLY A 327 -24.01 52.53 3.00
CA GLY A 327 -25.17 51.89 3.65
C GLY A 327 -25.66 52.70 4.84
N THR A 328 -26.90 53.19 4.76
CA THR A 328 -27.51 54.02 5.80
C THR A 328 -27.77 53.22 7.07
N VAL A 329 -27.16 53.61 8.18
CA VAL A 329 -27.53 53.09 9.51
C VAL A 329 -28.93 53.57 9.87
N LYS A 330 -29.82 52.64 10.19
CA LYS A 330 -31.11 52.89 10.85
C LYS A 330 -31.25 51.98 12.06
N ASP A 331 -31.63 52.56 13.19
CA ASP A 331 -31.98 51.81 14.39
C ASP A 331 -33.25 50.97 14.17
N SER A 332 -33.26 49.73 14.66
CA SER A 332 -34.48 48.95 14.91
C SER A 332 -34.24 47.79 15.89
N GLN A 333 -34.62 48.06 17.15
CA GLN A 333 -35.33 47.16 18.07
C GLN A 333 -35.00 45.64 18.08
N GLN A 334 -34.19 45.26 19.08
CA GLN A 334 -34.66 44.46 20.24
C GLN A 334 -35.61 43.27 19.98
N THR A 335 -35.10 42.04 20.07
CA THR A 335 -35.88 40.82 20.43
C THR A 335 -35.02 39.76 21.17
N HIS A 336 -35.69 38.84 21.87
CA HIS A 336 -35.17 37.70 22.64
C HIS A 336 -34.84 36.48 21.71
N GLU A 337 -34.00 35.47 21.99
CA GLU A 337 -33.12 35.12 23.14
C GLU A 337 -32.09 34.02 22.69
N THR A 338 -31.33 33.21 23.46
CA THR A 338 -31.32 32.81 24.90
C THR A 338 -29.89 32.44 25.40
N LEU A 339 -29.81 31.96 26.66
CA LEU A 339 -28.71 31.30 27.38
C LEU A 339 -27.66 30.50 26.57
N ARG A 340 -26.36 30.71 26.87
CA ARG A 340 -25.59 29.74 27.69
C ARG A 340 -24.25 30.28 28.24
N THR A 341 -24.10 30.05 29.54
CA THR A 341 -22.96 30.29 30.42
C THR A 341 -21.56 30.01 29.85
N ASN A 342 -20.66 30.99 29.89
CA ASN A 342 -19.21 30.75 29.91
C ASN A 342 -18.76 30.44 31.34
N VAL A 343 -18.12 29.29 31.55
CA VAL A 343 -17.51 28.92 32.84
C VAL A 343 -16.07 29.43 32.89
N LEU A 344 -15.70 30.10 33.99
CA LEU A 344 -14.30 30.43 34.27
C LEU A 344 -13.47 29.15 34.44
N ALA A 345 -12.54 28.92 33.52
CA ALA A 345 -11.41 28.02 33.73
C ALA A 345 -10.13 28.86 33.69
N LYS A 346 -9.53 29.10 34.87
CA LYS A 346 -8.14 29.58 34.94
C LYS A 346 -7.25 28.55 34.25
N LYS A 347 -6.22 29.02 33.54
CA LYS A 347 -5.14 28.16 33.05
C LYS A 347 -3.84 28.86 33.37
N ASP A 348 -3.03 28.25 34.24
CA ASP A 348 -1.85 28.90 34.81
C ASP A 348 -0.69 28.98 33.80
N ASP A 349 -0.06 30.14 33.72
CA ASP A 349 1.14 30.38 32.92
C ASP A 349 2.37 29.72 33.58
N SER A 350 2.65 28.47 33.21
CA SER A 350 3.85 27.75 33.64
C SER A 350 4.45 26.86 32.53
N TYR A 351 4.54 27.39 31.31
CA TYR A 351 5.44 26.81 30.30
C TYR A 351 6.87 27.24 30.57
N LYS A 352 7.66 26.34 31.17
CA LYS A 352 9.12 26.46 31.17
C LYS A 352 9.65 26.13 29.76
N ASN A 353 10.73 26.80 29.38
CA ASN A 353 11.50 26.44 28.19
C ASN A 353 12.37 25.23 28.51
N ASP A 354 11.91 24.03 28.17
CA ASP A 354 12.76 22.84 28.16
C ASP A 354 13.45 22.72 26.79
N GLU A 355 14.78 22.61 26.79
CA GLU A 355 15.60 22.45 25.59
C GLU A 355 15.31 21.11 24.87
N PRO A 356 15.55 21.01 23.54
CA PRO A 356 15.42 19.77 22.80
C PRO A 356 16.42 18.71 23.29
N THR A 357 15.99 17.92 24.28
CA THR A 357 16.83 16.98 25.01
C THR A 357 17.28 15.85 24.09
N THR A 358 18.56 15.86 23.69
CA THR A 358 19.10 14.85 22.78
C THR A 358 19.16 13.50 23.48
N PHE A 359 18.26 12.58 23.14
CA PHE A 359 18.16 11.24 23.71
C PHE A 359 19.42 10.39 23.45
N LYS A 360 20.40 10.49 24.34
CA LYS A 360 21.51 9.53 24.43
C LYS A 360 20.99 8.22 25.01
N ILE A 361 20.94 7.18 24.16
CA ILE A 361 20.53 5.83 24.59
C ILE A 361 21.64 5.22 25.47
N PRO A 362 21.36 4.89 26.75
CA PRO A 362 22.34 4.21 27.61
C PRO A 362 22.37 2.71 27.28
N VAL A 363 23.24 2.30 26.35
CA VAL A 363 23.46 0.87 26.05
C VAL A 363 24.18 0.20 27.22
N ARG A 364 23.42 -0.43 28.12
CA ARG A 364 23.97 -1.23 29.24
C ARG A 364 23.71 -2.72 29.03
N LEU A 365 24.48 -3.32 28.12
CA LEU A 365 24.58 -4.78 28.00
C LEU A 365 25.76 -5.28 28.86
N GLN A 366 25.47 -5.80 30.05
CA GLN A 366 26.44 -6.58 30.82
C GLN A 366 26.40 -8.03 30.33
N GLY A 367 27.23 -8.33 29.32
CA GLY A 367 27.48 -9.68 28.80
C GLY A 367 28.97 -9.81 28.49
N SER A 368 29.77 -10.19 29.49
CA SER A 368 31.23 -10.13 29.39
C SER A 368 31.80 -11.41 28.77
N THR A 369 32.08 -11.36 27.47
CA THR A 369 33.10 -12.20 26.81
C THR A 369 34.14 -11.27 26.22
N ALA A 370 35.40 -11.39 26.65
CA ALA A 370 36.46 -10.45 26.30
C ALA A 370 36.87 -10.57 24.82
N ALA A 371 36.25 -9.76 23.96
CA ALA A 371 36.68 -9.58 22.58
C ALA A 371 37.91 -8.65 22.54
N VAL A 372 38.98 -9.11 21.90
CA VAL A 372 40.19 -8.31 21.68
C VAL A 372 39.86 -7.12 20.78
N GLN A 373 40.25 -5.91 21.19
CA GLN A 373 40.09 -4.69 20.40
C GLN A 373 41.18 -4.63 19.31
N SER A 374 40.92 -5.25 18.16
CA SER A 374 41.70 -5.04 16.94
C SER A 374 41.39 -3.64 16.37
N THR A 375 42.37 -2.73 16.46
CA THR A 375 42.26 -1.34 15.98
C THR A 375 42.49 -1.22 14.46
N ASP A 376 41.79 -2.04 13.68
CA ASP A 376 41.79 -1.97 12.21
C ASP A 376 40.62 -1.10 11.73
N ASP A 377 40.91 0.14 11.32
CA ASP A 377 39.92 1.13 10.84
C ASP A 377 39.30 0.79 9.47
N ASN A 378 39.39 -0.46 9.00
CA ASN A 378 39.01 -0.93 7.66
C ASN A 378 37.80 -1.90 7.65
N PHE A 379 36.83 -1.74 8.55
CA PHE A 379 35.65 -2.62 8.62
C PHE A 379 34.51 -2.21 7.65
N PHE A 380 34.49 -2.80 6.45
CA PHE A 380 33.38 -2.65 5.50
C PHE A 380 32.12 -3.43 5.94
N THR A 381 31.32 -2.84 6.83
CA THR A 381 30.08 -3.45 7.33
C THR A 381 28.87 -3.09 6.48
N GLY A 382 28.26 -4.09 5.82
CA GLY A 382 27.04 -3.88 5.03
C GLY A 382 25.84 -3.51 5.90
N VAL A 383 25.06 -2.50 5.47
CA VAL A 383 23.87 -2.02 6.20
C VAL A 383 22.74 -3.04 6.14
N SER A 384 22.73 -3.99 7.08
CA SER A 384 21.66 -4.97 7.24
C SER A 384 20.37 -4.29 7.69
N ARG A 385 19.50 -3.97 6.74
CA ARG A 385 18.15 -3.47 6.99
C ARG A 385 17.30 -4.60 7.56
N LYS A 386 17.22 -4.70 8.89
CA LYS A 386 16.30 -5.62 9.59
C LYS A 386 14.91 -5.55 8.95
N ARG A 387 14.38 -6.68 8.51
CA ARG A 387 13.04 -6.77 7.93
C ARG A 387 12.01 -6.50 9.04
N SER A 388 10.91 -5.87 8.64
CA SER A 388 9.79 -5.61 9.54
C SER A 388 8.57 -6.37 9.06
N ALA A 389 8.06 -7.27 9.89
CA ALA A 389 6.76 -7.89 9.65
C ALA A 389 5.66 -6.81 9.80
N ARG A 390 4.65 -6.87 8.93
CA ARG A 390 3.60 -5.85 8.82
C ARG A 390 2.26 -6.52 9.05
N TYR A 391 1.40 -5.89 9.83
CA TYR A 391 0.12 -6.41 10.26
C TYR A 391 -1.01 -5.40 10.07
N TYR A 392 -2.19 -5.93 9.80
CA TYR A 392 -3.47 -5.23 9.86
C TYR A 392 -4.26 -5.77 11.06
N LEU A 393 -4.77 -4.86 11.89
CA LEU A 393 -5.64 -5.18 13.02
C LEU A 393 -7.05 -4.62 12.78
N SER A 394 -8.07 -5.36 13.18
CA SER A 394 -9.49 -4.98 13.11
C SER A 394 -10.24 -5.41 14.37
N GLY A 395 -11.41 -4.80 14.62
CA GLY A 395 -12.24 -5.08 15.80
C GLY A 395 -11.79 -4.36 17.09
N ILE A 396 -10.88 -3.39 16.97
CA ILE A 396 -10.44 -2.57 18.11
C ILE A 396 -11.56 -1.57 18.47
N ASP A 397 -12.02 -1.54 19.72
CA ASP A 397 -13.02 -0.56 20.22
C ASP A 397 -12.53 0.88 19.97
N SER A 398 -13.41 1.77 19.50
CA SER A 398 -13.05 3.16 19.13
C SER A 398 -12.58 4.05 20.29
N LYS A 399 -12.72 3.61 21.55
CA LYS A 399 -12.10 4.23 22.74
C LYS A 399 -10.61 3.88 22.90
N SER A 400 -10.10 2.89 22.18
CA SER A 400 -8.72 2.40 22.32
C SER A 400 -7.71 3.43 21.84
N THR A 401 -6.80 3.82 22.72
CA THR A 401 -5.75 4.79 22.41
C THR A 401 -4.51 4.12 21.81
N ARG A 402 -3.73 4.88 21.02
CA ARG A 402 -2.44 4.41 20.50
C ARG A 402 -1.49 3.98 21.63
N SER A 403 -1.48 4.71 22.76
CA SER A 403 -0.66 4.37 23.93
C SER A 403 -1.08 3.05 24.57
N GLY A 404 -2.38 2.82 24.79
CA GLY A 404 -2.87 1.56 25.35
C GLY A 404 -2.46 0.33 24.53
N ILE A 405 -2.48 0.45 23.20
CA ILE A 405 -2.04 -0.62 22.29
C ILE A 405 -0.51 -0.82 22.34
N MET A 406 0.28 0.26 22.41
CA MET A 406 1.74 0.15 22.59
C MET A 406 2.07 -0.59 23.89
N THR A 407 1.50 -0.17 25.03
CA THR A 407 1.73 -0.79 26.34
C THR A 407 1.26 -2.24 26.38
N TYR A 408 0.16 -2.60 25.71
CA TYR A 408 -0.30 -3.99 25.57
C TYR A 408 0.73 -4.88 24.86
N LEU A 409 1.40 -4.36 23.83
CA LEU A 409 2.42 -5.07 23.05
C LEU A 409 3.77 -5.11 23.78
N GLU A 410 4.17 -4.02 24.40
CA GLU A 410 5.38 -3.93 25.24
C GLU A 410 5.31 -4.91 26.42
N SER A 411 4.15 -5.03 27.08
CA SER A 411 3.91 -6.01 28.16
C SER A 411 4.01 -7.49 27.71
N ARG A 412 4.09 -7.75 26.41
CA ARG A 412 4.27 -9.08 25.78
C ARG A 412 5.62 -9.21 25.06
N ASN A 413 6.58 -8.33 25.36
CA ASN A 413 7.91 -8.27 24.74
C ASN A 413 7.90 -8.06 23.21
N VAL A 414 6.83 -7.47 22.65
CA VAL A 414 6.73 -7.18 21.21
C VAL A 414 7.24 -5.76 20.91
N GLN A 415 8.39 -5.68 20.23
CA GLN A 415 8.95 -4.39 19.83
C GLN A 415 8.24 -3.84 18.59
N VAL A 416 7.47 -2.77 18.78
CA VAL A 416 6.75 -2.05 17.73
C VAL A 416 7.64 -0.99 17.09
N THR A 417 7.75 -1.01 15.75
CA THR A 417 8.48 0.01 14.97
C THR A 417 7.54 1.06 14.37
N TYR A 418 6.28 0.71 14.13
CA TYR A 418 5.25 1.63 13.63
C TYR A 418 3.86 1.19 14.07
N LEU A 419 3.03 2.15 14.51
CA LEU A 419 1.62 1.92 14.80
C LEU A 419 0.80 3.13 14.35
N ARG A 420 -0.18 2.92 13.48
CA ARG A 420 -1.14 3.93 13.03
C ARG A 420 -2.57 3.39 13.11
N LEU A 421 -3.42 4.08 13.87
CA LEU A 421 -4.86 3.86 13.90
C LEU A 421 -5.56 4.60 12.76
N PHE A 422 -6.69 4.07 12.31
CA PHE A 422 -7.61 4.70 11.36
C PHE A 422 -9.03 4.16 11.58
N GLN A 423 -10.03 5.02 11.40
CA GLN A 423 -11.44 4.61 11.46
C GLN A 423 -11.82 3.84 10.18
N SER A 424 -12.68 2.83 10.31
CA SER A 424 -13.31 2.19 9.16
C SER A 424 -14.40 3.10 8.59
N ARG A 425 -14.54 3.15 7.26
CA ARG A 425 -15.64 3.89 6.61
C ARG A 425 -17.02 3.34 6.99
N ASN A 426 -17.09 2.05 7.35
CA ASN A 426 -18.36 1.33 7.53
C ASN A 426 -18.68 1.05 9.01
N SER A 427 -17.82 1.47 9.96
CA SER A 427 -18.11 1.33 11.40
C SER A 427 -17.52 2.47 12.21
N LEU A 428 -18.39 3.18 12.93
CA LEU A 428 -18.03 4.18 13.94
C LEU A 428 -17.69 3.54 15.30
N ARG A 429 -18.02 2.25 15.50
CA ARG A 429 -17.74 1.52 16.75
C ARG A 429 -16.33 0.95 16.81
N TYR A 430 -15.73 0.66 15.65
CA TYR A 430 -14.43 -0.01 15.56
C TYR A 430 -13.41 0.81 14.78
N VAL A 431 -12.18 0.85 15.30
CA VAL A 431 -11.00 1.31 14.56
C VAL A 431 -10.20 0.11 14.05
N SER A 432 -9.40 0.37 13.02
CA SER A 432 -8.39 -0.55 12.50
C SER A 432 -7.01 0.01 12.78
N ALA A 433 -6.00 -0.85 12.80
CA ALA A 433 -4.61 -0.44 12.95
C ALA A 433 -3.72 -1.02 11.83
N LYS A 434 -2.68 -0.26 11.47
CA LYS A 434 -1.51 -0.77 10.78
C LYS A 434 -0.34 -0.81 11.76
N LEU A 435 0.24 -1.99 11.90
CA LEU A 435 1.31 -2.30 12.85
C LEU A 435 2.53 -2.82 12.08
N ASN A 436 3.73 -2.33 12.40
CA ASN A 436 4.99 -2.94 11.96
C ASN A 436 5.80 -3.34 13.20
N VAL A 437 6.41 -4.54 13.18
CA VAL A 437 7.21 -5.08 14.28
C VAL A 437 8.52 -5.68 13.76
N SER A 438 9.42 -6.07 14.67
CA SER A 438 10.55 -6.95 14.34
C SER A 438 10.04 -8.28 13.76
N GLU A 439 10.71 -8.80 12.74
CA GLU A 439 10.45 -10.14 12.17
C GLU A 439 10.49 -11.24 13.25
N GLN A 440 11.34 -11.07 14.27
CA GLN A 440 11.45 -11.97 15.44
C GLN A 440 10.19 -11.99 16.34
N CYS A 441 9.30 -10.99 16.22
CA CYS A 441 8.06 -10.91 17.00
C CYS A 441 6.84 -11.45 16.23
N ALA A 442 6.98 -11.84 14.96
CA ALA A 442 5.88 -12.28 14.10
C ALA A 442 5.09 -13.44 14.72
N ASN A 443 5.78 -14.54 15.03
CA ASN A 443 5.20 -15.76 15.59
C ASN A 443 4.51 -15.53 16.95
N ILE A 444 4.93 -14.51 17.71
CA ILE A 444 4.32 -14.15 19.00
C ILE A 444 2.95 -13.49 18.76
N ILE A 445 2.88 -12.59 17.77
CA ILE A 445 1.67 -11.82 17.40
C ILE A 445 0.62 -12.66 16.69
N GLU A 446 1.06 -13.68 15.95
CA GLU A 446 0.19 -14.64 15.25
C GLU A 446 -0.30 -15.77 16.17
N GLY A 447 0.13 -15.79 17.44
CA GLY A 447 -0.33 -16.75 18.44
C GLY A 447 -1.83 -16.61 18.76
N GLU A 448 -2.52 -17.74 18.78
CA GLU A 448 -3.99 -17.88 18.89
C GLU A 448 -4.63 -17.13 20.08
N ASN A 449 -3.88 -16.94 21.17
CA ASN A 449 -4.33 -16.25 22.39
C ASN A 449 -3.55 -14.95 22.68
N PHE A 450 -2.86 -14.37 21.68
CA PHE A 450 -2.09 -13.13 21.87
C PHE A 450 -2.96 -11.87 21.98
N TRP A 451 -4.08 -11.82 21.25
CA TRP A 451 -4.95 -10.63 21.14
C TRP A 451 -6.16 -10.70 22.08
N PRO A 452 -6.73 -9.54 22.49
CA PRO A 452 -7.99 -9.51 23.22
C PRO A 452 -9.15 -10.05 22.37
N SER A 453 -10.17 -10.62 23.01
CA SER A 453 -11.38 -11.09 22.33
C SER A 453 -11.99 -9.98 21.44
N GLY A 454 -12.33 -10.33 20.20
CA GLY A 454 -12.83 -9.41 19.17
C GLY A 454 -11.74 -8.66 18.37
N VAL A 455 -10.47 -8.68 18.78
CA VAL A 455 -9.36 -8.09 18.00
C VAL A 455 -8.75 -9.13 17.08
N HIS A 456 -8.99 -8.99 15.78
CA HIS A 456 -8.44 -9.87 14.75
C HIS A 456 -7.15 -9.28 14.16
N CYS A 457 -6.11 -10.10 14.07
CA CYS A 457 -4.83 -9.77 13.46
C CYS A 457 -4.61 -10.58 12.18
N ARG A 458 -4.06 -9.95 11.14
CA ARG A 458 -3.60 -10.64 9.93
C ARG A 458 -2.33 -10.01 9.38
N CYS A 459 -1.43 -10.83 8.83
CA CYS A 459 -0.26 -10.36 8.10
C CYS A 459 -0.70 -9.48 6.91
N TRP A 460 0.01 -8.36 6.69
CA TRP A 460 -0.23 -7.42 5.60
C TRP A 460 0.44 -7.95 4.33
N LEU A 461 -0.31 -8.76 3.57
CA LEU A 461 0.08 -9.24 2.25
C LEU A 461 0.23 -8.08 1.24
N SER A 462 1.01 -8.31 0.19
CA SER A 462 0.99 -7.44 -1.00
C SER A 462 -0.38 -7.55 -1.70
N ASN A 463 -0.75 -6.56 -2.53
CA ASN A 463 -2.03 -6.63 -3.26
C ASN A 463 -2.10 -7.92 -4.12
N GLN A 464 -0.99 -8.33 -4.74
CA GLN A 464 -0.89 -9.55 -5.53
C GLN A 464 -1.17 -10.81 -4.69
N ALA A 465 -0.45 -10.97 -3.56
CA ALA A 465 -0.64 -12.12 -2.66
C ALA A 465 -2.03 -12.12 -1.98
N TRP A 466 -2.62 -10.93 -1.77
CA TRP A 466 -3.99 -10.79 -1.32
C TRP A 466 -4.99 -11.28 -2.38
N TYR A 467 -4.82 -10.93 -3.65
CA TYR A 467 -5.69 -11.41 -4.74
C TYR A 467 -5.53 -12.91 -4.96
N GLN A 468 -4.30 -13.45 -4.99
CA GLN A 468 -4.04 -14.89 -5.12
C GLN A 468 -4.77 -15.69 -4.02
N ARG A 469 -4.57 -15.32 -2.75
CA ARG A 469 -5.28 -15.92 -1.61
C ARG A 469 -6.80 -15.73 -1.67
N SER A 470 -7.30 -14.66 -2.29
CA SER A 470 -8.74 -14.42 -2.47
C SER A 470 -9.36 -15.29 -3.58
N SER A 471 -8.59 -15.68 -4.61
CA SER A 471 -8.99 -16.66 -5.62
C SER A 471 -8.90 -18.10 -5.13
N GLU A 472 -8.04 -18.39 -4.15
CA GLU A 472 -7.86 -19.73 -3.57
C GLU A 472 -8.98 -20.16 -2.59
N VAL A 473 -9.77 -19.21 -2.04
CA VAL A 473 -10.90 -19.55 -1.16
C VAL A 473 -12.04 -20.17 -1.98
N PRO A 474 -12.42 -21.45 -1.72
CA PRO A 474 -13.52 -22.11 -2.42
C PRO A 474 -14.83 -21.32 -2.35
N SER A 475 -15.62 -21.39 -3.41
CA SER A 475 -16.90 -20.66 -3.53
C SER A 475 -17.87 -20.98 -2.39
N ASP A 476 -17.83 -22.23 -1.92
CA ASP A 476 -18.84 -22.83 -1.05
C ASP A 476 -18.81 -22.27 0.38
N LEU A 477 -17.69 -21.67 0.79
CA LEU A 477 -17.54 -20.99 2.09
C LEU A 477 -18.05 -19.54 2.10
N LYS A 478 -18.41 -18.96 0.94
CA LYS A 478 -18.72 -17.51 0.82
C LYS A 478 -20.16 -17.13 1.22
N GLN A 479 -20.96 -18.08 1.70
CA GLN A 479 -22.34 -17.83 2.15
C GLN A 479 -22.50 -17.66 3.68
N GLY A 480 -21.41 -17.80 4.46
CA GLY A 480 -21.48 -17.82 5.93
C GLY A 480 -21.31 -16.49 6.69
N GLU A 481 -20.82 -15.42 6.04
CA GLU A 481 -20.48 -14.15 6.72
C GLU A 481 -21.21 -12.94 6.11
N ASN A 482 -22.22 -12.42 6.84
CA ASN A 482 -22.85 -11.11 6.66
C ASN A 482 -23.33 -10.56 8.02
#